data_AF-A0A9D5Y7W3-F1
#
_entry.id   AF-A0A9D5Y7W3-F1
#
_cell.length_a   1.000
_cell.length_b   1.000
_cell.length_c   1.000
_cell.angle_alpha   90.00
_cell.angle_beta   90.00
_cell.angle_gamma   90.00
#
_symmetry.space_group_name_H-M   'P 1'
#
loop_
_entity.id
_entity.type
_entity.pdbx_description
1 polymer ?
#
loop_
_entity_poly.entity_id
_entity_poly.type
_entity_poly.pdbx_seq_one_letter_code
_entity_poly.pdbx_strand_id
1 'polypeptide(L)' 'MAVFFVPPIPLIRRNHIINKLRQANATSEATAKTFAEAGIVNPNGFSLVTKRMVDHGILGKTEDGRYYLK' A
#
# COMPACT_ATOMS: atom_id res chain seq x y z
N MET A 1 7.78 -31.82 0.10
CA MET A 1 7.87 -30.34 0.07
C MET A 1 6.62 -29.81 -0.63
N ALA A 2 5.76 -29.08 0.07
CA ALA A 2 4.60 -28.45 -0.57
C ALA A 2 5.07 -27.19 -1.29
N VAL A 3 4.92 -27.15 -2.62
CA VAL A 3 5.04 -25.91 -3.39
C VAL A 3 3.76 -25.14 -3.14
N PHE A 4 3.80 -24.18 -2.20
CA PHE A 4 2.70 -23.25 -2.01
C PHE A 4 2.66 -22.34 -3.23
N PHE A 5 1.75 -22.64 -4.17
CA PHE A 5 1.33 -21.66 -5.18
C PHE A 5 0.56 -20.57 -4.44
N VAL A 6 1.30 -19.58 -3.94
CA VAL A 6 0.71 -18.33 -3.47
C VAL A 6 0.23 -17.64 -4.74
N PRO A 7 -1.07 -17.45 -4.95
CA PRO A 7 -1.55 -16.73 -6.12
C PRO A 7 -0.89 -15.33 -6.11
N PRO A 8 -0.82 -14.60 -7.23
CA PRO A 8 -0.15 -13.30 -7.31
C PRO A 8 -0.85 -12.18 -6.51
N ILE A 9 -1.66 -12.54 -5.50
CA ILE A 9 -2.27 -11.70 -4.47
C ILE A 9 -1.32 -10.56 -4.02
N PRO A 10 0.01 -10.78 -3.79
CA PRO A 10 0.90 -9.69 -3.44
C PRO A 10 1.03 -8.62 -4.54
N LEU A 11 1.09 -9.04 -5.80
CA LEU A 11 1.29 -8.19 -6.97
C LEU A 11 0.02 -7.42 -7.33
N ILE A 12 -1.13 -8.10 -7.34
CA ILE A 12 -2.44 -7.48 -7.56
C ILE A 12 -2.70 -6.43 -6.47
N ARG A 13 -2.42 -6.77 -5.20
CA ARG A 13 -2.65 -5.85 -4.08
C ARG A 13 -1.67 -4.67 -4.09
N ARG A 14 -0.39 -4.90 -4.40
CA ARG A 14 0.58 -3.83 -4.62
C ARG A 14 0.06 -2.83 -5.65
N ASN A 15 -0.34 -3.33 -6.82
CA ASN A 15 -0.86 -2.49 -7.90
C ASN A 15 -2.14 -1.77 -7.49
N HIS A 16 -3.03 -2.43 -6.73
CA HIS A 16 -4.23 -1.81 -6.20
C HIS A 16 -3.91 -0.64 -5.25
N ILE A 17 -2.98 -0.82 -4.30
CA ILE A 17 -2.57 0.25 -3.36
C ILE A 17 -1.96 1.42 -4.14
N ILE A 18 -1.08 1.14 -5.10
CA ILE A 18 -0.46 2.17 -5.94
C ILE A 18 -1.52 2.94 -6.70
N ASN A 19 -2.44 2.25 -7.37
CA ASN A 19 -3.48 2.89 -8.16
C ASN A 19 -4.41 3.75 -7.29
N LYS A 20 -4.78 3.26 -6.10
CA LYS A 20 -5.65 4.01 -5.17
C LYS A 20 -4.97 5.25 -4.60
N LEU A 21 -3.72 5.15 -4.17
CA LEU A 21 -2.96 6.32 -3.71
C LEU A 21 -2.72 7.33 -4.83
N ARG A 22 -2.42 6.86 -6.04
CA ARG A 22 -2.29 7.72 -7.23
C ARG A 22 -3.61 8.43 -7.56
N GLN A 23 -4.73 7.70 -7.59
CA GLN A 23 -6.07 8.27 -7.79
C GLN A 23 -6.43 9.30 -6.72
N ALA A 24 -5.93 9.10 -5.50
CA ALA A 24 -6.15 10.01 -4.38
C ALA A 24 -5.16 11.20 -4.34
N ASN A 25 -4.26 11.34 -5.32
CA ASN A 25 -3.17 12.31 -5.36
C ASN A 25 -2.19 12.25 -4.16
N ALA A 26 -2.07 11.08 -3.53
CA ALA A 26 -1.13 10.85 -2.43
C ALA A 26 0.25 10.49 -2.97
N THR A 27 0.97 11.50 -3.49
CA THR A 27 2.30 11.37 -4.13
C THR A 27 3.41 12.13 -3.40
N SER A 28 3.10 12.74 -2.26
CA SER A 28 4.07 13.38 -1.39
C SER A 28 3.59 13.30 0.05
N GLU A 29 4.48 13.61 0.99
CA GLU A 29 4.15 13.63 2.41
C GLU A 29 3.02 14.63 2.73
N ALA A 30 3.03 15.79 2.06
CA ALA A 30 1.99 16.82 2.22
C ALA A 30 0.61 16.38 1.71
N THR A 31 0.56 15.46 0.75
CA THR A 31 -0.70 14.91 0.21
C THR A 31 -0.99 13.49 0.69
N ALA A 32 -0.24 13.02 1.70
CA ALA A 32 -0.39 11.69 2.24
C ALA A 32 -1.82 11.46 2.75
N LYS A 33 -2.34 10.27 2.50
CA LYS A 33 -3.69 9.87 2.88
C LYS A 33 -3.68 8.54 3.59
N THR A 34 -4.61 8.36 4.52
CA THR A 34 -4.90 7.05 5.07
C THR A 34 -5.42 6.13 3.95
N PHE A 35 -5.28 4.82 4.14
CA PHE A 35 -5.84 3.86 3.20
C PHE A 35 -7.36 3.95 3.07
N ALA A 36 -8.06 4.32 4.15
CA ALA A 36 -9.50 4.58 4.11
C ALA A 36 -9.82 5.77 3.19
N GLU A 37 -9.11 6.90 3.33
CA GLU A 37 -9.28 8.08 2.46
C GLU A 37 -8.92 7.80 1.00
N ALA A 38 -7.97 6.88 0.76
CA ALA A 38 -7.63 6.41 -0.58
C ALA A 38 -8.64 5.40 -1.15
N GLY A 39 -9.69 5.02 -0.40
CA GLY A 39 -10.70 4.07 -0.84
C GLY A 39 -10.21 2.61 -0.88
N ILE A 40 -9.22 2.26 -0.05
CA ILE A 40 -8.71 0.90 0.11
C ILE A 40 -9.49 0.22 1.24
N VAL A 41 -10.36 -0.72 0.89
CA VAL A 41 -11.13 -1.52 1.85
C VAL A 41 -10.25 -2.62 2.44
N ASN A 42 -10.37 -2.82 3.77
CA ASN A 42 -9.56 -3.74 4.58
C ASN A 42 -8.03 -3.53 4.43
N PRO A 43 -7.49 -2.41 4.96
CA PRO A 43 -6.05 -2.16 4.93
C PRO A 43 -5.23 -3.16 5.75
N ASN A 44 -5.83 -3.68 6.83
CA ASN A 44 -5.15 -4.59 7.77
C ASN A 44 -5.02 -6.02 7.25
N GLY A 45 -5.85 -6.42 6.27
CA GLY A 45 -5.78 -7.75 5.67
C GLY A 45 -4.44 -8.09 5.00
N PHE A 46 -3.59 -7.09 4.75
CA PHE A 46 -2.31 -7.26 4.05
C PHE A 46 -1.20 -6.37 4.60
N SER A 47 -1.15 -6.18 5.92
CA SER A 47 -0.12 -5.40 6.63
C SER A 47 1.31 -5.73 6.19
N LEU A 48 1.59 -7.00 5.86
CA LEU A 48 2.89 -7.45 5.37
C LEU A 48 3.25 -6.86 3.99
N VAL A 49 2.29 -6.74 3.07
CA VAL A 49 2.52 -6.15 1.74
C VAL A 49 2.82 -4.67 1.88
N THR A 50 2.01 -3.95 2.67
CA THR A 50 2.24 -2.53 2.94
C THR A 50 3.60 -2.30 3.60
N LYS A 51 3.93 -3.10 4.62
CA LYS A 51 5.23 -3.01 5.30
C LYS A 51 6.37 -3.19 4.31
N ARG A 52 6.34 -4.24 3.48
CA ARG A 52 7.34 -4.45 2.42
C ARG A 52 7.41 -3.28 1.45
N MET A 53 6.28 -2.70 1.06
CA MET A 53 6.28 -1.53 0.16
C MET A 53 6.93 -0.30 0.80
N VAL A 54 6.77 -0.11 2.12
CA VAL A 54 7.48 0.95 2.87
C VAL A 54 8.97 0.63 2.98
N ASP A 55 9.32 -0.60 3.37
CA ASP A 55 10.71 -1.05 3.52
C ASP A 55 11.50 -0.97 2.20
N HIS A 56 10.86 -1.27 1.07
CA HIS A 56 11.44 -1.14 -0.27
C HIS A 56 11.41 0.30 -0.83
N GLY A 57 10.89 1.28 -0.08
CA GLY A 57 10.84 2.68 -0.49
C GLY A 57 9.82 3.00 -1.58
N ILE A 58 8.86 2.11 -1.85
CA ILE A 58 7.75 2.34 -2.81
C ILE A 58 6.70 3.28 -2.21
N LEU A 59 6.51 3.19 -0.89
CA LEU A 59 5.61 4.05 -0.13
C LEU A 59 6.39 4.82 0.92
N GLY A 60 6.00 6.07 1.12
CA GLY A 60 6.26 6.79 2.37
C GLY A 60 5.13 6.56 3.36
N LYS A 61 5.47 6.54 4.65
CA LYS A 61 4.51 6.49 5.76
C LYS A 61 4.80 7.68 6.68
N THR A 62 3.78 8.47 6.99
CA THR A 62 3.88 9.56 7.96
C THR A 62 3.74 9.04 9.39
N GLU A 63 4.17 9.83 10.38
CA GLU A 63 4.02 9.48 11.80
C GLU A 63 2.55 9.26 12.19
N ASP A 64 1.65 10.03 11.59
CA ASP A 64 0.19 9.94 11.79
C ASP A 64 -0.49 8.73 11.12
N GLY A 65 0.29 7.85 10.48
CA GLY A 65 -0.24 6.63 9.84
C GLY A 65 -0.87 6.85 8.47
N ARG A 66 -0.52 7.94 7.78
CA ARG A 66 -0.89 8.18 6.37
C ARG A 66 0.19 7.64 5.43
N TYR A 67 -0.19 7.38 4.19
CA TYR A 67 0.68 6.81 3.17
C TYR A 67 0.69 7.67 1.91
N TYR A 68 1.81 7.68 1.21
CA TYR A 68 1.98 8.33 -0.09
C TYR A 68 2.92 7.52 -0.98
N LEU A 69 2.81 7.71 -2.29
CA LEU A 69 3.75 7.17 -3.28
C LEU A 69 5.03 7.99 -3.23
N LYS A 70 6.16 7.31 -3.06
CA LYS A 70 7.49 7.92 -3.04
C LYS A 70 8.09 7.97 -4.45
#